data_AF-A0A9N9K600-F1
#
_entry.id   AF-A0A9N9K600-F1
#
_cell.length_a   1.000
_cell.length_b   1.000
_cell.length_c   1.000
_cell.angle_alpha   90.00
_cell.angle_beta   90.00
_cell.angle_gamma   90.00
#
_symmetry.space_group_name_H-M   'P 1'
#
loop_
_entity.id
_entity.type
_entity.pdbx_description
1 polymer ?
#
loop_
_entity_poly.entity_id
_entity_poly.type
_entity_poly.pdbx_seq_one_letter_code
_entity_poly.pdbx_strand_id
1 'polypeptide(L)' 'MLPAIFDMVFIKTIVEGKISVKALINTTSKSNTISKHLYNKLEEDYRLE' A
#
# COMPACT_ATOMS: atom_id res chain seq x y z
N MET A 1 12.10 26.43 7.66
CA MET A 1 10.94 25.54 7.84
C MET A 1 11.49 24.13 7.99
N LEU A 2 11.58 23.60 9.21
CA LEU A 2 12.00 22.22 9.42
C LEU A 2 10.95 21.31 8.77
N PRO A 3 11.33 20.32 7.95
CA PRO A 3 10.35 19.36 7.44
C PRO A 3 9.72 18.70 8.65
N ALA A 4 8.40 18.83 8.79
CA ALA A 4 7.66 18.14 9.83
C ALA A 4 8.04 16.66 9.71
N ILE A 5 8.59 16.11 10.80
CA ILE A 5 8.72 14.66 10.96
C ILE A 5 7.27 14.19 11.07
N PHE A 6 6.64 13.94 9.93
CA PHE A 6 5.36 13.26 9.90
C PHE A 6 5.67 11.85 10.39
N ASP A 7 5.26 11.54 11.61
CA ASP A 7 5.28 10.18 12.12
C ASP A 7 4.62 9.30 11.06
N MET A 8 5.40 8.42 10.44
CA MET A 8 4.89 7.54 9.40
C MET A 8 3.93 6.56 10.07
N VAL A 9 2.63 6.81 9.91
CA VAL A 9 1.59 5.93 10.43
C VAL A 9 1.37 4.78 9.45
N PHE A 10 1.44 3.56 9.94
CA PHE A 10 1.18 2.37 9.15
C PHE A 10 0.01 1.57 9.71
N ILE A 11 -0.80 1.01 8.81
CA ILE A 11 -1.92 0.13 9.16
C ILE A 11 -1.74 -1.25 8.55
N LYS A 12 -2.31 -2.27 9.19
CA LYS A 12 -2.48 -3.58 8.56
C LYS A 12 -3.78 -3.59 7.76
N THR A 13 -3.71 -3.94 6.50
CA THR A 13 -4.87 -4.01 5.59
C THR A 13 -4.76 -5.22 4.67
N ILE A 14 -5.78 -5.47 3.85
CA ILE A 14 -5.83 -6.55 2.87
C ILE A 14 -6.06 -5.93 1.49
N VAL A 15 -5.17 -6.21 0.54
CA VAL A 15 -5.28 -5.76 -0.85
C VAL A 15 -6.03 -6.81 -1.66
N GLU A 16 -7.04 -6.38 -2.42
CA GLU A 16 -7.95 -7.22 -3.22
C GLU A 16 -8.63 -8.36 -2.43
N GLY A 17 -8.71 -8.26 -1.10
CA GLY A 17 -9.19 -9.36 -0.25
C GLY A 17 -8.27 -10.59 -0.23
N LYS A 18 -7.06 -10.50 -0.80
CA LYS A 18 -6.15 -11.64 -0.97
C LYS A 18 -4.91 -11.54 -0.07
N ILE A 19 -4.20 -10.42 -0.12
CA ILE A 19 -2.86 -10.30 0.49
C ILE A 19 -2.90 -9.30 1.65
N SER A 20 -2.54 -9.77 2.85
CA SER A 20 -2.38 -8.88 4.00
C SER A 20 -1.05 -8.12 3.92
N VAL A 21 -1.10 -6.80 4.09
CA VAL A 21 0.06 -5.90 3.99
C VAL A 21 0.06 -4.85 5.09
N LYS A 22 1.23 -4.25 5.33
CA LYS A 22 1.40 -3.05 6.13
C LYS A 22 1.46 -1.84 5.18
N ALA A 23 0.43 -0.99 5.18
CA ALA A 23 0.30 0.15 4.28
C ALA A 23 0.57 1.47 5.03
N LEU A 24 1.24 2.42 4.36
CA LEU A 24 1.47 3.77 4.87
C LEU A 24 0.19 4.61 4.71
N ILE A 25 -0.23 5.31 5.77
CA ILE A 25 -1.24 6.37 5.66
C ILE A 25 -0.55 7.61 5.10
N ASN A 26 -0.76 7.88 3.81
CA ASN A 26 -0.29 9.10 3.17
C ASN A 26 -1.47 10.05 2.92
N THR A 27 -1.61 11.07 3.77
CA THR A 27 -2.69 12.07 3.67
C THR A 27 -2.48 13.11 2.57
N THR A 28 -1.31 13.13 1.92
CA THR A 28 -0.99 14.05 0.82
C THR A 28 -1.30 13.47 -0.56
N SER A 29 -1.43 12.15 -0.67
CA SER A 29 -1.81 11.49 -1.92
C SER A 29 -3.31 11.43 -2.07
N LYS A 30 -3.81 11.70 -3.29
CA LYS A 30 -5.24 11.53 -3.63
C LYS A 30 -5.60 10.11 -4.04
N SER A 31 -4.58 9.27 -4.29
CA SER A 31 -4.75 7.90 -4.77
C SER A 31 -3.94 6.93 -3.93
N ASN A 32 -4.48 5.72 -3.78
CA ASN A 32 -3.76 4.60 -3.20
C ASN A 32 -2.78 4.04 -4.23
N THR A 33 -1.60 3.64 -3.76
CA THR A 33 -0.59 2.99 -4.60
C THR A 33 -0.14 1.71 -3.94
N ILE A 34 0.23 0.73 -4.78
CA ILE A 34 0.90 -0.48 -4.36
C ILE A 34 2.25 -0.59 -5.07
N SER A 35 3.18 -1.31 -4.47
CA SER A 35 4.45 -1.59 -5.13
C SER A 35 4.25 -2.52 -6.33
N LYS A 36 5.11 -2.40 -7.35
CA LYS A 36 5.13 -3.33 -8.49
C LYS A 36 5.30 -4.78 -8.06
N HIS A 37 6.10 -5.03 -7.02
CA HIS A 37 6.26 -6.38 -6.48
C HIS A 37 4.95 -6.95 -5.94
N LEU A 38 4.17 -6.15 -5.21
CA LEU A 38 2.86 -6.59 -4.71
C LEU A 38 1.87 -6.81 -5.86
N TYR A 39 1.89 -5.94 -6.88
CA TYR A 39 1.06 -6.11 -8.08
C TYR A 39 1.38 -7.43 -8.80
N ASN A 40 2.66 -7.69 -9.10
CA ASN A 40 3.08 -8.92 -9.75
C ASN A 40 2.67 -10.16 -8.94
N LYS A 41 2.81 -10.10 -7.61
CA LYS A 41 2.38 -11.19 -6.74
C LYS A 41 0.86 -11.43 -6.83
N LEU A 42 0.05 -10.38 -6.89
CA LEU A 42 -1.39 -10.53 -7.08
C LEU A 42 -1.73 -11.18 -8.43
N GLU A 43 -1.03 -10.76 -9.48
CA GLU A 43 -1.21 -11.29 -10.83
C GLU A 43 -0.80 -12.78 -10.92
N GLU A 44 0.36 -13.13 -10.38
CA GLU A 44 0.89 -14.51 -10.36
C GLU A 44 0.02 -15.46 -9.53
N ASP A 45 -0.35 -15.05 -8.31
CA ASP A 45 -1.03 -15.94 -7.36
C ASP A 45 -2.55 -16.03 -7.61
N TYR A 46 -3.16 -14.96 -8.13
CA TYR A 46 -4.62 -14.83 -8.19
C TYR A 46 -5.18 -14.53 -9.58
N ARG A 47 -4.34 -14.30 -10.60
CA ARG A 47 -4.75 -13.95 -11.97
C ARG A 47 -5.83 -12.87 -11.96
N LEU A 48 -5.42 -11.63 -11.73
CA LEU A 48 -6.32 -10.47 -11.88
C LEU A 48 -6.77 -10.41 -13.35
N GLU A 49 -7.89 -11.07 -13.66
CA GLU A 49 -8.63 -10.99 -14.93
C GLU A 49 -9.42 -9.68 -15.04
#